data_AF-A0A7W6T9R8-F1
#
_entry.id   AF-A0A7W6T9R8-F1
#
_cell.length_a   1.000
_cell.length_b   1.000
_cell.length_c   1.000
_cell.angle_alpha   90.00
_cell.angle_beta   90.00
_cell.angle_gamma   90.00
#
_symmetry.space_group_name_H-M   'P 1'
#
loop_
_entity.id
_entity.type
_entity.pdbx_description
1 polymer ?
#
loop_
_entity_poly.entity_id
_entity_poly.type
_entity_poly.pdbx_seq_one_letter_code
_entity_poly.pdbx_strand_id
1 'polypeptide(L)' 'MIVPGSELKIYIATRPVDFRCGHDGLAAKVQEMLGLDPFLCVGRDYVAEAP' A
#
# COMPACT_ATOMS: atom_id res chain seq x y z
N MET A 1 5.14 9.15 -6.79
CA MET A 1 4.31 9.36 -8.01
C MET A 1 3.79 7.99 -8.43
N ILE A 2 2.49 7.89 -8.70
CA ILE A 2 1.86 6.65 -9.17
C ILE A 2 1.74 6.76 -10.70
N VAL A 3 2.27 5.78 -11.43
CA VAL A 3 2.17 5.73 -12.90
C VAL A 3 0.85 5.07 -13.27
N PRO A 4 0.00 5.69 -14.11
CA PRO A 4 -1.24 5.07 -14.56
C PRO A 4 -0.95 3.89 -15.50
N GLY A 5 -1.81 2.85 -15.45
CA GLY A 5 -1.75 1.70 -16.35
C GLY A 5 -0.95 0.49 -15.85
N SER A 6 -0.35 0.56 -14.66
CA SER A 6 0.22 -0.62 -13.99
C SER A 6 -0.81 -1.30 -13.08
N GLU A 7 -0.82 -2.63 -13.06
CA GLU A 7 -1.56 -3.38 -12.04
C GLU A 7 -0.83 -3.22 -10.70
N LEU A 8 -1.40 -2.39 -9.81
CA LEU A 8 -0.82 -2.07 -8.51
C LEU A 8 -1.73 -2.55 -7.39
N LYS A 9 -1.12 -3.13 -6.35
CA LYS A 9 -1.79 -3.38 -5.08
C LYS A 9 -1.64 -2.14 -4.19
N ILE A 10 -2.75 -1.51 -3.84
CA ILE A 10 -2.77 -0.27 -3.06
C ILE A 10 -3.21 -0.59 -1.63
N TYR A 11 -2.38 -0.24 -0.66
CA TYR A 11 -2.72 -0.33 0.76
C TYR A 11 -3.02 1.06 1.31
N ILE A 12 -4.15 1.21 2.01
CA ILE A 12 -4.59 2.48 2.58
C ILE A 12 -4.57 2.37 4.10
N ALA A 13 -3.84 3.28 4.75
CA ALA A 13 -3.92 3.43 6.20
C ALA A 13 -5.28 4.04 6.59
N THR A 14 -6.06 3.34 7.40
CA THR A 14 -7.38 3.79 7.88
C THR A 14 -7.32 4.56 9.20
N ARG A 15 -6.10 4.84 9.69
CA ARG A 15 -5.81 5.62 10.90
C ARG A 15 -4.75 6.68 10.57
N PRO A 16 -4.68 7.81 11.31
CA PRO A 16 -3.65 8.82 11.10
C PRO A 16 -2.24 8.23 11.18
N VAL A 17 -1.38 8.63 10.26
CA VAL A 17 0.05 8.23 10.20
C VAL A 17 0.89 9.50 10.29
N ASP A 18 2.07 9.43 10.92
CA ASP A 18 3.05 10.53 10.86
C ASP A 18 3.60 10.65 9.42
N PHE A 19 3.13 11.64 8.68
CA PHE A 19 3.57 11.91 7.31
C PHE A 19 5.05 12.32 7.22
N ARG A 20 5.67 12.76 8.32
CA ARG A 20 7.11 13.09 8.35
C ARG A 20 7.99 11.86 8.12
N CYS A 21 7.47 10.66 8.37
CA CYS A 21 8.16 9.40 8.06
C CYS A 21 8.16 9.06 6.55
N GLY A 22 7.40 9.79 5.74
CA GLY A 22 7.38 9.64 4.28
C GLY A 22 6.94 8.25 3.79
N HIS A 23 7.35 7.90 2.57
CA HIS A 23 7.01 6.61 1.95
C HIS A 23 7.59 5.42 2.72
N ASP A 24 8.79 5.56 3.26
CA ASP A 24 9.46 4.51 4.03
C ASP A 24 8.68 4.20 5.33
N GLY A 25 8.13 5.22 5.98
CA GLY A 25 7.24 5.04 7.13
C GLY A 25 5.97 4.27 6.79
N LEU A 26 5.38 4.52 5.62
CA LEU A 26 4.21 3.78 5.16
C LEU A 26 4.56 2.32 4.81
N ALA A 27 5.69 2.09 4.15
CA ALA A 27 6.19 0.75 3.82
C ALA A 27 6.49 -0.07 5.09
N ALA A 28 7.10 0.54 6.11
CA ALA A 28 7.31 -0.09 7.41
C ALA A 28 5.99 -0.49 8.07
N LYS A 29 4.95 0.35 7.97
CA LYS A 29 3.62 0.04 8.51
C LYS A 29 2.94 -1.12 7.81
N VAL A 30 3.14 -1.30 6.50
CA VAL A 30 2.65 -2.49 5.78
C VAL A 30 3.32 -3.76 6.32
N GLN A 31 4.64 -3.73 6.52
CA GLN A 31 5.38 -4.87 7.07
C GLN A 31 4.97 -5.18 8.52
N GLU A 32 4.90 -4.16 9.38
CA GLU A 32 4.58 -4.34 10.81
C GLU A 32 3.13 -4.76 11.05
N MET A 33 2.17 -4.15 10.36
CA MET A 33 0.75 -4.35 10.65
C MET A 33 0.13 -5.47 9.82
N LEU A 34 0.58 -5.66 8.59
CA LEU A 34 0.00 -6.63 7.66
C LEU A 34 0.90 -7.86 7.45
N GLY A 35 2.18 -7.80 7.83
CA GLY A 35 3.13 -8.90 7.58
C GLY A 35 3.44 -9.12 6.10
N LEU A 36 3.26 -8.09 5.27
CA LEU A 36 3.42 -8.17 3.81
C LEU A 36 4.67 -7.40 3.37
N ASP A 37 5.27 -7.82 2.25
CA ASP A 37 6.32 -7.07 1.58
C ASP A 37 5.69 -5.98 0.67
N PRO A 38 5.89 -4.68 0.96
CA PRO A 38 5.33 -3.58 0.18
C PRO A 38 5.98 -3.39 -1.19
N PHE A 39 7.13 -4.03 -1.46
CA PHE A 39 7.86 -3.94 -2.73
C PHE A 39 7.64 -5.15 -3.63
N LEU A 40 6.97 -6.18 -3.12
CA LEU A 40 6.72 -7.40 -3.87
C LEU A 40 5.58 -7.21 -4.87
N CYS A 41 5.92 -7.26 -6.16
CA CYS A 41 4.95 -7.26 -7.25
C CYS A 41 4.50 -8.69 -7.55
N VAL A 42 3.56 -9.23 -6.77
CA VAL A 42 2.79 -10.45 -7.14
C VAL A 42 1.40 -10.03 -7.60
N GLY A 43 0.98 -10.53 -8.76
CA GLY A 43 -0.23 -10.07 -9.46
C GLY A 43 -1.56 -10.35 -8.75
N ARG A 44 -2.52 -9.46 -9.07
CA ARG A 44 -3.99 -9.49 -8.98
C ARG A 44 -4.67 -9.65 -7.61
N ASP A 45 -4.81 -8.54 -6.87
CA ASP A 45 -5.74 -8.43 -5.73
C ASP A 45 -6.47 -7.07 -5.60
N TYR A 46 -6.63 -6.27 -6.67
CA TYR A 46 -7.53 -5.11 -6.57
C TYR A 46 -8.98 -5.55 -6.83
N VAL A 47 -9.74 -5.79 -5.76
CA VAL A 47 -11.21 -5.84 -5.79
C VAL A 47 -11.71 -4.55 -5.14
N ALA A 48 -11.99 -3.54 -5.95
CA ALA A 48 -12.99 -2.56 -5.54
C ALA A 48 -14.35 -3.11 -5.97
N GLU A 49 -14.98 -3.88 -5.10
CA GLU A 49 -16.42 -4.05 -5.20
C GLU A 49 -17.06 -2.92 -4.39
N ALA A 50 -17.71 -2.02 -5.11
CA ALA A 50 -18.52 -0.94 -4.57
C ALA A 50 -19.92 -1.03 -5.20
N PRO A 51 -21.00 -0.67 -4.48
CA PRO A 51 -22.17 -0.10 -5.11
C PRO A 51 -21.90 1.33 -5.59
#